data_AF-A0A1G1Y217-F1
#
_entry.id   AF-A0A1G1Y217-F1
#
_cell.length_a   1.000
_cell.length_b   1.000
_cell.length_c   1.000
_cell.angle_alpha   90.00
_cell.angle_beta   90.00
_cell.angle_gamma   90.00
#
_symmetry.space_group_name_H-M   'P 1'
#
loop_
_entity.id
_entity.type
_entity.pdbx_description
1 polymer ?
#
loop_
_entity_poly.entity_id
_entity_poly.type
_entity_poly.pdbx_seq_one_letter_code
_entity_poly.pdbx_strand_id
1 'polypeptide(L)'
;MKKILKSKIFWAIIIILIIGGVAAKFLLFKGKITEYVTQDVKLGSIIQTVSATGQVKSASEIELNFKNAGQLAVLNVKTGDKVLTNQVLAQLKATDLAISVTKAQADLLEAQANFDKTKAGATKEDIAVYQAAADKAGSDLISAQTDLSNAKSTYSQTRDNEEKNVLVDVNSALTKANISLQKIYDTIYYEGNETTNNFSVSDPALLNTVKNGYAASQAAIKNAQTSYEAAKIDYQDSQVNAAVTDDLDALNELLTTLTDLSNLLDKVITTGNLTLTELDTLKTNINTEKTTTAASLSAVQTGWHDLADARLNYQTKVKAAEEAVAVAQSALAKAEADLAYKKAPARIEDVALYEARLRKAQADLRLAQEKYDETIIRAPIDGVITDTNFSAGEQTSLVEPVVALLAAQNYEIEVDIPESDIVKINVLDEADITLDAFSGDNIFKGKVAAINPAQTKIQDVVYYKVTVIFIQDQPEGIKALTEKIKPGMTANITVKTAQIDNVLIIPQRALKEKDGKKTVDILANGKPQTMAVELGLKGDEGLIELKSGLNEGDKVITFVREK
;
A
#
# COMPACT_ATOMS: atom_id res chain seq x y z
N MET A 1 -2.70 -22.53 142.96
CA MET A 1 -1.42 -23.26 142.82
C MET A 1 -1.51 -24.54 143.63
N LYS A 2 -0.96 -25.66 143.15
CA LYS A 2 -0.79 -26.92 143.92
C LYS A 2 -2.08 -27.69 144.29
N LYS A 3 -2.53 -28.61 143.43
CA LYS A 3 -2.98 -29.96 143.87
C LYS A 3 -3.17 -31.03 142.78
N ILE A 4 -3.11 -30.73 141.48
CA ILE A 4 -3.33 -31.75 140.42
C ILE A 4 -2.02 -32.34 139.82
N LEU A 5 -0.87 -31.67 140.00
CA LEU A 5 0.42 -32.08 139.43
C LEU A 5 1.25 -33.08 140.28
N LYS A 6 0.65 -33.81 141.23
CA LYS A 6 1.35 -34.85 142.03
C LYS A 6 0.73 -36.25 141.93
N SER A 7 -0.18 -36.50 140.98
CA SER A 7 -0.78 -37.82 140.78
C SER A 7 0.02 -38.66 139.78
N LYS A 8 0.49 -39.85 140.19
CA LYS A 8 1.20 -40.84 139.35
C LYS A 8 0.39 -41.30 138.13
N ILE A 9 -0.91 -41.04 138.09
CA ILE A 9 -1.83 -41.43 137.00
C ILE A 9 -1.67 -40.53 135.75
N PHE A 10 -1.23 -39.27 135.92
CA PHE A 10 -1.09 -38.33 134.79
C PHE A 10 0.03 -38.72 133.81
N TRP A 11 1.16 -39.24 134.31
CA TRP A 11 2.29 -39.65 133.47
C TRP A 11 2.04 -40.95 132.70
N ALA A 12 1.16 -41.84 133.17
CA ALA A 12 0.82 -43.08 132.47
C ALA A 12 0.01 -42.83 131.19
N ILE A 13 -0.83 -41.78 131.16
CA ILE A 13 -1.68 -41.44 130.00
C ILE A 13 -0.86 -40.84 128.85
N ILE A 14 0.20 -40.08 129.16
CA ILE A 14 1.09 -39.49 128.14
C ILE A 14 1.89 -40.57 127.40
N ILE A 15 2.33 -41.62 128.09
CA ILE A 15 3.09 -42.71 127.46
C ILE A 15 2.22 -43.51 126.48
N ILE A 16 0.94 -43.74 126.81
CA ILE A 16 -0.01 -44.42 125.91
C ILE A 16 -0.31 -43.58 124.65
N LEU A 17 -0.39 -42.26 124.78
CA LEU A 17 -0.60 -41.37 123.62
C LEU A 17 0.60 -41.34 122.67
N ILE A 18 1.83 -41.40 123.19
CA ILE A 18 3.03 -41.40 122.35
C ILE A 18 3.17 -42.76 121.62
N ILE A 19 2.88 -43.87 122.29
CA ILE A 19 2.91 -45.21 121.66
C ILE A 19 1.80 -45.34 120.60
N GLY A 20 0.60 -44.80 120.87
CA GLY A 20 -0.49 -44.73 119.88
C GLY A 20 -0.17 -43.86 118.67
N GLY A 21 0.55 -42.74 118.86
CA GLY A 21 0.95 -41.84 117.78
C GLY A 21 2.00 -42.45 116.83
N VAL A 22 2.90 -43.29 117.33
CA VAL A 22 3.95 -43.93 116.51
C VAL A 22 3.38 -45.09 115.67
N ALA A 23 2.42 -45.86 116.20
CA ALA A 23 1.76 -46.94 115.46
C ALA A 23 0.90 -46.43 114.28
N ALA A 24 0.29 -45.24 114.41
CA ALA A 24 -0.52 -44.64 113.35
C ALA A 24 0.30 -44.17 112.12
N LYS A 25 1.56 -43.74 112.32
CA LYS A 25 2.38 -43.21 111.23
C LYS A 25 2.92 -44.31 110.30
N PHE A 26 3.08 -45.55 110.79
CA PHE A 26 3.67 -46.63 109.99
C PHE A 26 2.65 -47.35 109.09
N LEU A 27 1.34 -47.21 109.35
CA LEU A 27 0.28 -47.87 108.55
C LEU A 27 -0.25 -47.03 107.37
N LEU A 28 0.20 -45.78 107.18
CA LEU A 28 -0.41 -44.83 106.22
C LEU A 28 0.37 -44.57 104.92
N PHE A 29 1.44 -45.29 104.60
CA PHE A 29 2.17 -45.13 103.32
C PHE A 29 2.17 -46.42 102.47
N LYS A 30 1.13 -46.60 101.65
CA LYS A 30 1.11 -47.49 100.47
C LYS A 30 1.05 -46.59 99.22
N GLY A 31 2.02 -46.70 98.32
CA GLY A 31 2.16 -45.84 97.13
C GLY A 31 1.07 -46.04 96.07
N LYS A 32 0.69 -44.95 95.38
CA LYS A 32 -0.33 -44.87 94.30
C LYS A 32 0.24 -45.33 92.94
N ILE A 33 -0.61 -45.92 92.09
CA ILE A 33 -0.29 -46.36 90.72
C ILE A 33 -0.94 -45.37 89.73
N THR A 34 -0.16 -44.75 88.85
CA THR A 34 -0.62 -43.78 87.83
C THR A 34 -1.02 -44.50 86.53
N GLU A 35 -2.20 -44.18 85.98
CA GLU A 35 -2.71 -44.74 84.71
C GLU A 35 -2.61 -43.67 83.59
N TYR A 36 -1.92 -44.00 82.50
CA TYR A 36 -1.71 -43.08 81.35
C TYR A 36 -2.70 -43.41 80.23
N VAL A 37 -3.47 -42.41 79.78
CA VAL A 37 -4.28 -42.52 78.56
C VAL A 37 -3.43 -42.04 77.40
N THR A 38 -3.20 -42.94 76.45
CA THR A 38 -2.36 -42.66 75.27
C THR A 38 -3.18 -42.68 73.99
N GLN A 39 -2.78 -41.87 73.02
CA GLN A 39 -3.25 -41.94 71.63
C GLN A 39 -2.06 -42.22 70.71
N ASP A 40 -2.27 -43.01 69.67
CA ASP A 40 -1.21 -43.37 68.73
C ASP A 40 -0.95 -42.20 67.77
N VAL A 41 0.33 -41.86 67.57
CA VAL A 41 0.75 -40.98 66.48
C VAL A 41 0.54 -41.74 65.18
N LYS A 42 -0.31 -41.22 64.30
CA LYS A 42 -0.64 -41.84 63.02
C LYS A 42 -0.47 -40.86 61.88
N LEU A 43 -0.22 -41.39 60.68
CA LEU A 43 -0.37 -40.63 59.45
C LEU A 43 -1.85 -40.26 59.23
N GLY A 44 -2.08 -39.01 58.87
CA GLY A 44 -3.40 -38.50 58.52
C GLY A 44 -3.31 -37.22 57.70
N SER A 45 -4.46 -36.75 57.26
CA SER A 45 -4.62 -35.43 56.66
C SER A 45 -5.04 -34.45 57.73
N ILE A 46 -4.42 -33.27 57.71
CA ILE A 46 -4.79 -32.16 58.57
C ILE A 46 -5.37 -31.05 57.70
N ILE A 47 -6.60 -30.64 58.02
CA ILE A 47 -7.32 -29.58 57.32
C ILE A 47 -7.54 -28.46 58.32
N GLN A 48 -7.29 -27.21 57.91
CA GLN A 48 -7.61 -26.02 58.68
C GLN A 48 -8.71 -25.27 57.95
N THR A 49 -9.86 -25.12 58.60
CA THR A 49 -10.98 -24.36 58.06
C THR A 49 -11.27 -23.08 58.84
N VAL A 50 -11.84 -22.10 58.13
CA VAL A 50 -12.45 -20.90 58.72
C VAL A 50 -13.90 -20.86 58.26
N SER A 51 -14.82 -20.95 59.22
CA SER A 51 -16.25 -20.85 58.94
C SER A 51 -16.79 -19.49 59.33
N ALA A 52 -17.61 -18.90 58.46
CA ALA A 52 -18.30 -17.66 58.72
C ALA A 52 -19.59 -17.56 57.90
N THR A 53 -20.51 -16.71 58.37
CA THR A 53 -21.79 -16.49 57.72
C THR A 53 -21.78 -15.14 57.03
N GLY A 54 -22.27 -15.10 55.80
CA GLY A 54 -22.43 -13.87 55.03
C GLY A 54 -23.71 -13.88 54.21
N GLN A 55 -23.77 -12.99 53.22
CA GLN A 55 -24.92 -12.85 52.34
C GLN A 55 -24.51 -12.91 50.88
N VAL A 56 -25.34 -13.60 50.08
CA VAL A 56 -25.24 -13.59 48.63
C VAL A 56 -25.57 -12.19 48.14
N LYS A 57 -24.65 -11.59 47.39
CA LYS A 57 -24.83 -10.35 46.65
C LYS A 57 -24.91 -10.64 45.15
N SER A 58 -25.69 -9.82 44.48
CA SER A 58 -25.65 -9.73 43.02
C SER A 58 -24.34 -9.07 42.62
N ALA A 59 -23.61 -9.62 41.64
CA ALA A 59 -22.58 -8.82 40.98
C ALA A 59 -23.24 -7.59 40.35
N SER A 60 -22.43 -6.54 40.24
CA SER A 60 -22.83 -5.20 39.86
C SER A 60 -23.83 -5.17 38.71
N GLU A 61 -24.95 -4.48 38.94
CA GLU A 61 -25.88 -4.09 37.90
C GLU A 61 -25.19 -3.14 36.94
N ILE A 62 -25.33 -3.39 35.64
CA ILE A 62 -24.75 -2.57 34.58
C ILE A 62 -25.84 -1.64 34.08
N GLU A 63 -25.66 -0.36 34.36
CA GLU A 63 -26.50 0.72 33.85
C GLU A 63 -26.07 1.08 32.42
N LEU A 64 -26.98 0.88 31.47
CA LEU A 64 -26.75 1.15 30.05
C LEU A 64 -27.47 2.42 29.62
N ASN A 65 -26.69 3.36 29.08
CA ASN A 65 -27.14 4.65 28.62
C ASN A 65 -26.66 4.97 27.21
N PHE A 66 -27.44 5.81 26.51
CA PHE A 66 -26.97 6.43 25.27
C PHE A 66 -25.93 7.50 25.62
N LYS A 67 -24.99 7.75 24.70
CA LYS A 67 -24.03 8.85 24.89
C LYS A 67 -24.65 10.23 24.71
N ASN A 68 -25.77 10.32 24.00
CA ASN A 68 -26.52 11.54 23.74
C ASN A 68 -27.99 11.33 24.12
N ALA A 69 -28.63 12.35 24.70
CA ALA A 69 -30.06 12.34 24.96
C ALA A 69 -30.85 12.47 23.65
N GLY A 70 -31.97 11.76 23.54
CA GLY A 70 -32.84 11.81 22.37
C GLY A 70 -34.14 11.02 22.53
N GLN A 71 -34.99 11.06 21.52
CA GLN A 71 -36.27 10.34 21.54
C GLN A 71 -36.02 8.84 21.32
N LEU A 72 -36.48 8.00 22.25
CA LEU A 72 -36.39 6.55 22.14
C LEU A 72 -37.31 6.08 21.01
N ALA A 73 -36.76 5.48 19.96
CA ALA A 73 -37.56 4.97 18.85
C ALA A 73 -38.11 3.58 19.15
N VAL A 74 -37.25 2.68 19.64
CA VAL A 74 -37.60 1.30 19.92
C VAL A 74 -36.92 0.84 21.20
N LEU A 75 -37.68 0.11 22.03
CA LEU A 75 -37.19 -0.68 23.14
C LEU A 75 -37.56 -2.15 22.87
N ASN A 76 -36.55 -3.01 22.69
CA ASN A 76 -36.72 -4.41 22.28
C ASN A 76 -36.81 -5.38 23.45
N VAL A 77 -36.76 -4.89 24.68
CA VAL A 77 -36.66 -5.71 25.90
C VAL A 77 -37.58 -5.18 26.98
N LYS A 78 -37.93 -6.04 27.93
CA LYS A 78 -38.72 -5.73 29.12
C LYS A 78 -38.00 -6.26 30.36
N THR A 79 -38.35 -5.70 31.52
CA THR A 79 -37.92 -6.24 32.81
C THR A 79 -38.21 -7.74 32.92
N GLY A 80 -37.17 -8.51 33.25
CA GLY A 80 -37.19 -9.97 33.34
C GLY A 80 -36.69 -10.71 32.10
N ASP A 81 -36.50 -10.03 30.97
CA ASP A 81 -36.02 -10.67 29.73
C ASP A 81 -34.54 -11.08 29.85
N LYS A 82 -34.21 -12.28 29.34
CA LYS A 82 -32.83 -12.73 29.17
C LYS A 82 -32.27 -12.17 27.87
N VAL A 83 -31.09 -11.59 27.92
CA VAL A 83 -30.41 -11.00 26.76
C VAL A 83 -29.02 -11.61 26.57
N LEU A 84 -28.60 -11.65 25.31
CA LEU A 84 -27.28 -12.12 24.91
C LEU A 84 -26.36 -10.94 24.58
N THR A 85 -25.06 -11.18 24.69
CA THR A 85 -24.00 -10.25 24.30
C THR A 85 -24.23 -9.73 22.86
N ASN A 86 -24.06 -8.43 22.66
CA ASN A 86 -24.32 -7.65 21.43
C ASN A 86 -25.79 -7.56 20.96
N GLN A 87 -26.75 -8.12 21.69
CA GLN A 87 -28.17 -7.95 21.40
C GLN A 87 -28.57 -6.48 21.51
N VAL A 88 -29.30 -5.97 20.50
CA VAL A 88 -29.84 -4.60 20.51
C VAL A 88 -30.97 -4.51 21.52
N LEU A 89 -30.79 -3.68 22.54
CA LEU A 89 -31.75 -3.49 23.62
C LEU A 89 -32.67 -2.31 23.33
N ALA A 90 -32.08 -1.20 22.92
CA ALA A 90 -32.78 0.07 22.71
C ALA A 90 -32.12 0.87 21.58
N GLN A 91 -32.91 1.70 20.89
CA GLN A 91 -32.41 2.57 19.82
C GLN A 91 -33.13 3.92 19.83
N LEU A 92 -32.36 5.02 19.70
CA LEU A 92 -32.91 6.37 19.52
C LEU A 92 -33.38 6.62 18.08
N LYS A 93 -34.29 7.57 17.91
CA LYS A 93 -34.70 8.05 16.59
C LYS A 93 -33.57 8.83 15.94
N ALA A 94 -32.89 8.19 14.99
CA ALA A 94 -31.63 8.66 14.40
C ALA A 94 -31.69 8.80 12.87
N THR A 95 -32.81 9.28 12.32
CA THR A 95 -33.00 9.38 10.86
C THR A 95 -31.93 10.21 10.18
N ASP A 96 -31.57 11.37 10.75
CA ASP A 96 -30.53 12.25 10.18
C ASP A 96 -29.14 11.59 10.19
N LEU A 97 -28.83 10.81 11.23
CA LEU A 97 -27.57 10.07 11.32
C LEU A 97 -27.53 8.89 10.34
N ALA A 98 -28.64 8.17 10.15
CA ALA A 98 -28.76 7.13 9.13
C ALA A 98 -28.60 7.70 7.70
N ILE A 99 -29.18 8.87 7.45
CA ILE A 99 -28.96 9.61 6.20
C ILE A 99 -27.50 10.02 6.08
N SER A 100 -26.86 10.47 7.15
CA SER A 100 -25.43 10.83 7.15
C SER A 100 -24.53 9.63 6.83
N VAL A 101 -24.82 8.43 7.35
CA VAL A 101 -24.11 7.19 6.98
C VAL A 101 -24.29 6.89 5.50
N THR A 102 -25.52 6.96 5.00
CA THR A 102 -25.83 6.71 3.58
C THR A 102 -25.11 7.70 2.66
N LYS A 103 -25.07 8.98 3.04
CA LYS A 103 -24.34 10.02 2.31
C LYS A 103 -22.84 9.74 2.31
N ALA A 104 -22.25 9.47 3.47
CA ALA A 104 -20.81 9.18 3.57
C ALA A 104 -20.42 7.91 2.79
N GLN A 105 -21.31 6.92 2.71
CA GLN A 105 -21.13 5.73 1.88
C GLN A 105 -21.13 6.07 0.38
N ALA A 106 -22.03 6.96 -0.05
CA ALA A 106 -22.05 7.44 -1.43
C ALA A 106 -20.79 8.25 -1.77
N ASP A 107 -20.36 9.14 -0.88
CA ASP A 107 -19.13 9.92 -1.01
C ASP A 107 -17.89 9.01 -1.09
N LEU A 108 -17.85 7.91 -0.33
CA LEU A 108 -16.81 6.89 -0.42
C LEU A 108 -16.80 6.19 -1.78
N LEU A 109 -17.96 5.78 -2.30
CA LEU A 109 -18.07 5.15 -3.61
C LEU A 109 -17.61 6.10 -4.72
N GLU A 110 -17.98 7.37 -4.66
CA GLU A 110 -17.52 8.40 -5.59
C GLU A 110 -16.00 8.58 -5.52
N ALA A 111 -15.43 8.70 -4.30
CA ALA A 111 -14.00 8.84 -4.10
C ALA A 111 -13.21 7.62 -4.63
N GLN A 112 -13.74 6.41 -4.41
CA GLN A 112 -13.17 5.16 -4.92
C GLN A 112 -13.20 5.13 -6.46
N ALA A 113 -14.34 5.43 -7.08
CA ALA A 113 -14.45 5.48 -8.53
C ALA A 113 -13.50 6.50 -9.16
N ASN A 114 -13.35 7.67 -8.53
CA ASN A 114 -12.40 8.69 -8.97
C ASN A 114 -10.94 8.26 -8.81
N PHE A 115 -10.59 7.57 -7.70
CA PHE A 115 -9.25 7.00 -7.51
C PHE A 115 -8.93 5.93 -8.56
N ASP A 116 -9.85 5.00 -8.81
CA ASP A 116 -9.67 3.94 -9.79
C ASP A 116 -9.57 4.49 -11.22
N LYS A 117 -10.40 5.49 -11.56
CA LYS A 117 -10.32 6.22 -12.84
C LYS A 117 -8.96 6.89 -13.02
N THR A 118 -8.48 7.61 -12.01
CA THR A 118 -7.17 8.28 -12.08
C THR A 118 -6.06 7.24 -12.19
N LYS A 119 -6.10 6.15 -11.42
CA LYS A 119 -5.08 5.09 -11.44
C LYS A 119 -5.03 4.31 -12.75
N ALA A 120 -6.20 4.05 -13.37
CA ALA A 120 -6.29 3.36 -14.65
C ALA A 120 -5.69 4.18 -15.81
N GLY A 121 -5.65 5.51 -15.69
CA GLY A 121 -5.09 6.40 -16.70
C GLY A 121 -5.93 6.44 -17.98
N ALA A 122 -5.25 6.49 -19.13
CA ALA A 122 -5.92 6.48 -20.43
C ALA A 122 -6.60 5.13 -20.71
N THR A 123 -7.82 5.18 -21.27
CA THR A 123 -8.52 3.96 -21.70
C THR A 123 -7.84 3.35 -22.92
N LYS A 124 -8.16 2.08 -23.22
CA LYS A 124 -7.64 1.42 -24.43
C LYS A 124 -8.14 2.12 -25.69
N GLU A 125 -9.38 2.60 -25.66
CA GLU A 125 -10.02 3.35 -26.74
C GLU A 125 -9.31 4.68 -26.97
N ASP A 126 -8.98 5.40 -25.90
CA ASP A 126 -8.18 6.62 -25.99
C ASP A 126 -6.82 6.32 -26.65
N ILE A 127 -6.09 5.32 -26.15
CA ILE A 127 -4.78 4.94 -26.69
C ILE A 127 -4.88 4.53 -28.17
N ALA A 128 -5.94 3.83 -28.57
CA ALA A 128 -6.16 3.41 -29.95
C ALA A 128 -6.32 4.60 -30.91
N VAL A 129 -6.97 5.69 -30.49
CA VAL A 129 -7.10 6.91 -31.31
C VAL A 129 -5.72 7.53 -31.58
N TYR A 130 -4.88 7.66 -30.56
CA TYR A 130 -3.52 8.21 -30.73
C TYR A 130 -2.61 7.25 -31.51
N GLN A 131 -2.79 5.93 -31.35
CA GLN A 131 -2.07 4.94 -32.13
C GLN A 131 -2.41 5.05 -33.62
N ALA A 132 -3.70 5.13 -33.96
CA ALA A 132 -4.14 5.32 -35.34
C ALA A 132 -3.62 6.64 -35.94
N ALA A 133 -3.52 7.70 -35.14
CA ALA A 133 -2.92 8.96 -35.58
C ALA A 133 -1.42 8.82 -35.89
N ALA A 134 -0.66 8.10 -35.04
CA ALA A 134 0.75 7.80 -35.28
C ALA A 134 0.95 6.91 -36.52
N ASP A 135 0.12 5.87 -36.68
CA ASP A 135 0.19 4.96 -37.83
C ASP A 135 -0.12 5.69 -39.15
N LYS A 136 -1.11 6.59 -39.13
CA LYS A 136 -1.42 7.47 -40.26
C LYS A 136 -0.23 8.37 -40.59
N ALA A 137 0.35 9.04 -39.58
CA ALA A 137 1.50 9.92 -39.79
C ALA A 137 2.72 9.14 -40.34
N GLY A 138 2.90 7.89 -39.92
CA GLY A 138 3.92 7.00 -40.46
C GLY A 138 3.68 6.66 -41.93
N SER A 139 2.42 6.38 -42.30
CA SER A 139 2.03 6.13 -43.69
C SER A 139 2.18 7.37 -44.58
N ASP A 140 1.89 8.56 -44.04
CA ASP A 140 2.08 9.84 -44.72
C ASP A 140 3.59 10.11 -44.96
N LEU A 141 4.46 9.77 -44.01
CA LEU A 141 5.92 9.86 -44.17
C LEU A 141 6.44 8.93 -45.27
N ILE A 142 5.98 7.68 -45.30
CA ILE A 142 6.36 6.72 -46.36
C ILE A 142 5.92 7.23 -47.73
N SER A 143 4.71 7.78 -47.83
CA SER A 143 4.20 8.38 -49.06
C SER A 143 5.08 9.55 -49.50
N ALA A 144 5.41 10.48 -48.60
CA ALA A 144 6.29 11.61 -48.91
C ALA A 144 7.71 11.20 -49.34
N GLN A 145 8.27 10.15 -48.73
CA GLN A 145 9.58 9.59 -49.12
C GLN A 145 9.53 8.96 -50.52
N THR A 146 8.44 8.28 -50.83
CA THR A 146 8.19 7.70 -52.16
C THR A 146 8.08 8.81 -53.21
N ASP A 147 7.33 9.87 -52.91
CA ASP A 147 7.19 11.03 -53.79
C ASP A 147 8.52 11.75 -54.03
N LEU A 148 9.36 11.88 -53.00
CA LEU A 148 10.72 12.41 -53.14
C LEU A 148 11.59 11.55 -54.07
N SER A 149 11.55 10.22 -53.90
CA SER A 149 12.28 9.30 -54.76
C SER A 149 11.81 9.42 -56.22
N ASN A 150 10.50 9.46 -56.43
CA ASN A 150 9.88 9.61 -57.75
C ASN A 150 10.24 10.95 -58.40
N ALA A 151 10.19 12.05 -57.63
CA ALA A 151 10.59 13.36 -58.10
C ALA A 151 12.07 13.39 -58.52
N LYS A 152 12.97 12.89 -57.67
CA LYS A 152 14.41 12.81 -58.01
C LYS A 152 14.65 12.02 -59.29
N SER A 153 14.03 10.85 -59.43
CA SER A 153 14.19 10.03 -60.63
C SER A 153 13.64 10.72 -61.88
N THR A 154 12.41 11.22 -61.82
CA THR A 154 11.71 11.81 -62.96
C THR A 154 12.44 13.05 -63.47
N TYR A 155 12.71 14.00 -62.57
CA TYR A 155 13.32 15.26 -62.98
C TYR A 155 14.82 15.14 -63.28
N SER A 156 15.55 14.18 -62.68
CA SER A 156 16.93 13.89 -63.10
C SER A 156 16.94 13.37 -64.52
N GLN A 157 16.03 12.46 -64.87
CA GLN A 157 15.93 11.93 -66.22
C GLN A 157 15.55 13.02 -67.24
N THR A 158 14.61 13.91 -66.91
CA THR A 158 14.28 15.06 -67.78
C THR A 158 15.50 15.96 -67.99
N ARG A 159 16.22 16.33 -66.92
CA ARG A 159 17.45 17.14 -67.03
C ARG A 159 18.48 16.45 -67.94
N ASP A 160 18.76 15.17 -67.70
CA ASP A 160 19.76 14.41 -68.47
C ASP A 160 19.36 14.26 -69.95
N ASN A 161 18.05 14.22 -70.25
CA ASN A 161 17.55 14.22 -71.61
C ASN A 161 17.74 15.58 -72.29
N GLU A 162 17.42 16.69 -71.60
CA GLU A 162 17.61 18.03 -72.18
C GLU A 162 19.09 18.39 -72.35
N GLU A 163 19.99 17.92 -71.48
CA GLU A 163 21.44 18.03 -71.66
C GLU A 163 21.90 17.35 -72.95
N LYS A 164 21.33 16.20 -73.29
CA LYS A 164 21.64 15.49 -74.54
C LYS A 164 21.01 16.18 -75.74
N ASN A 165 19.77 16.64 -75.63
CA ASN A 165 19.05 17.31 -76.71
C ASN A 165 19.80 18.57 -77.16
N VAL A 166 20.20 19.44 -76.20
CA VAL A 166 20.92 20.67 -76.55
C VAL A 166 22.26 20.39 -77.21
N LEU A 167 22.98 19.33 -76.80
CA LEU A 167 24.23 18.94 -77.45
C LEU A 167 24.02 18.37 -78.87
N VAL A 168 22.87 17.73 -79.12
CA VAL A 168 22.48 17.33 -80.48
C VAL A 168 22.22 18.57 -81.34
N ASP A 169 21.56 19.60 -80.80
CA ASP A 169 21.33 20.86 -81.49
C ASP A 169 22.64 21.60 -81.78
N VAL A 170 23.55 21.69 -80.82
CA VAL A 170 24.91 22.24 -80.99
C VAL A 170 25.67 21.49 -82.09
N ASN A 171 25.67 20.16 -82.09
CA ASN A 171 26.37 19.39 -83.14
C ASN A 171 25.78 19.64 -84.54
N SER A 172 24.45 19.70 -84.63
CA SER A 172 23.73 20.02 -85.87
C SER A 172 24.06 21.43 -86.35
N ALA A 173 24.09 22.40 -85.44
CA ALA A 173 24.43 23.79 -85.70
C ALA A 173 25.89 23.94 -86.16
N LEU A 174 26.85 23.32 -85.47
CA LEU A 174 28.26 23.30 -85.88
C LEU A 174 28.45 22.71 -87.28
N THR A 175 27.74 21.63 -87.61
CA THR A 175 27.79 21.03 -88.94
C THR A 175 27.34 22.03 -90.01
N LYS A 176 26.20 22.69 -89.78
CA LYS A 176 25.67 23.72 -90.69
C LYS A 176 26.58 24.95 -90.75
N ALA A 177 27.13 25.39 -89.62
CA ALA A 177 28.07 26.51 -89.53
C ALA A 177 29.32 26.26 -90.37
N ASN A 178 29.87 25.05 -90.36
CA ASN A 178 31.00 24.67 -91.22
C ASN A 178 30.63 24.70 -92.72
N ILE A 179 29.42 24.26 -93.08
CA ILE A 179 28.93 24.35 -94.47
C ILE A 179 28.82 25.82 -94.89
N SER A 180 28.19 26.67 -94.07
CA SER A 180 28.06 28.10 -94.35
C SER A 180 29.43 28.78 -94.42
N LEU A 181 30.37 28.43 -93.54
CA LEU A 181 31.75 28.94 -93.57
C LEU A 181 32.47 28.55 -94.87
N GLN A 182 32.29 27.31 -95.34
CA GLN A 182 32.83 26.88 -96.63
C GLN A 182 32.21 27.68 -97.79
N LYS A 183 30.90 27.96 -97.75
CA LYS A 183 30.25 28.80 -98.77
C LYS A 183 30.75 30.24 -98.77
N ILE A 184 31.04 30.81 -97.60
CA ILE A 184 31.71 32.11 -97.48
C ILE A 184 33.08 32.05 -98.15
N TYR A 185 33.89 31.04 -97.86
CA TYR A 185 35.21 30.85 -98.48
C TYR A 185 35.11 30.76 -100.00
N ASP A 186 34.26 29.86 -100.51
CA ASP A 186 34.05 29.65 -101.95
C ASP A 186 33.61 30.95 -102.65
N THR A 187 32.86 31.80 -101.94
CA THR A 187 32.38 33.09 -102.46
C THR A 187 33.47 34.15 -102.43
N ILE A 188 34.26 34.24 -101.34
CA ILE A 188 35.36 35.22 -101.19
C ILE A 188 36.50 34.93 -102.17
N TYR A 189 36.70 33.66 -102.53
CA TYR A 189 37.79 33.18 -103.39
C TYR A 189 37.29 32.55 -104.70
N TYR A 190 36.20 33.11 -105.27
CA TYR A 190 35.57 32.63 -106.50
C TYR A 190 36.60 32.38 -107.64
N GLU A 191 36.63 31.16 -108.20
CA GLU A 191 37.48 30.71 -109.32
C GLU A 191 39.02 30.88 -109.15
N GLY A 192 39.54 31.14 -107.93
CA GLY A 192 40.96 31.44 -107.72
C GLY A 192 41.46 31.17 -106.30
N ASN A 193 42.78 31.14 -106.10
CA ASN A 193 43.37 30.93 -104.78
C ASN A 193 43.49 32.26 -104.00
N GLU A 194 43.94 32.21 -102.73
CA GLU A 194 44.11 33.35 -101.82
C GLU A 194 44.95 34.53 -102.39
N THR A 195 45.73 34.31 -103.45
CA THR A 195 46.60 35.29 -104.11
C THR A 195 46.01 35.97 -105.35
N THR A 196 44.86 35.49 -105.87
CA THR A 196 44.19 36.04 -107.06
C THR A 196 42.83 36.62 -106.67
N ASN A 197 42.70 37.96 -106.65
CA ASN A 197 41.45 38.64 -106.34
C ASN A 197 40.52 38.62 -107.57
N ASN A 198 39.68 37.59 -107.67
CA ASN A 198 38.96 37.25 -108.90
C ASN A 198 37.65 38.00 -109.15
N PHE A 199 37.15 38.78 -108.19
CA PHE A 199 36.02 39.69 -108.42
C PHE A 199 36.33 41.09 -107.90
N SER A 200 35.93 42.08 -108.68
CA SER A 200 36.15 43.49 -108.38
C SER A 200 34.98 44.04 -107.57
N VAL A 201 35.26 44.76 -106.49
CA VAL A 201 34.25 45.37 -105.63
C VAL A 201 34.41 46.89 -105.64
N SER A 202 33.29 47.61 -105.57
CA SER A 202 33.28 49.07 -105.43
C SER A 202 33.59 49.55 -104.01
N ASP A 203 33.60 48.65 -103.02
CA ASP A 203 33.88 48.94 -101.60
C ASP A 203 34.95 47.97 -101.03
N PRO A 204 36.25 48.32 -101.16
CA PRO A 204 37.34 47.50 -100.64
C PRO A 204 37.39 47.41 -99.11
N ALA A 205 36.84 48.39 -98.40
CA ALA A 205 36.81 48.38 -96.93
C ALA A 205 35.87 47.29 -96.42
N LEU A 206 34.67 47.17 -97.02
CA LEU A 206 33.73 46.11 -96.70
C LEU A 206 34.28 44.71 -97.05
N LEU A 207 35.04 44.57 -98.13
CA LEU A 207 35.72 43.30 -98.45
C LEU A 207 36.72 42.90 -97.36
N ASN A 208 37.48 43.84 -96.80
CA ASN A 208 38.36 43.55 -95.68
C ASN A 208 37.58 43.20 -94.40
N THR A 209 36.46 43.88 -94.13
CA THR A 209 35.57 43.52 -93.01
C THR A 209 35.08 42.07 -93.14
N VAL A 210 34.62 41.67 -94.33
CA VAL A 210 34.17 40.29 -94.61
C VAL A 210 35.30 39.28 -94.45
N LYS A 211 36.52 39.57 -94.93
CA LYS A 211 37.70 38.71 -94.74
C LYS A 211 38.07 38.54 -93.27
N ASN A 212 38.02 39.62 -92.50
CA ASN A 212 38.28 39.58 -91.06
C ASN A 212 37.18 38.81 -90.33
N GLY A 213 35.91 39.03 -90.67
CA GLY A 213 34.76 38.30 -90.12
C GLY A 213 34.82 36.80 -90.45
N TYR A 214 35.27 36.43 -91.64
CA TYR A 214 35.52 35.02 -91.99
C TYR A 214 36.56 34.38 -91.07
N ALA A 215 37.70 35.04 -90.84
CA ALA A 215 38.73 34.55 -89.93
C ALA A 215 38.24 34.46 -88.47
N ALA A 216 37.45 35.44 -88.02
CA ALA A 216 36.84 35.44 -86.69
C ALA A 216 35.82 34.30 -86.54
N SER A 217 34.92 34.12 -87.52
CA SER A 217 33.96 33.02 -87.56
C SER A 217 34.64 31.66 -87.55
N GLN A 218 35.73 31.49 -88.29
CA GLN A 218 36.53 30.26 -88.30
C GLN A 218 37.11 29.95 -86.90
N ALA A 219 37.66 30.97 -86.22
CA ALA A 219 38.19 30.81 -84.87
C ALA A 219 37.08 30.48 -83.85
N ALA A 220 35.94 31.17 -83.94
CA ALA A 220 34.80 30.93 -83.07
C ALA A 220 34.22 29.52 -83.23
N ILE A 221 34.02 29.06 -84.47
CA ILE A 221 33.55 27.69 -84.76
C ILE A 221 34.53 26.64 -84.22
N LYS A 222 35.84 26.87 -84.34
CA LYS A 222 36.87 25.96 -83.80
C LYS A 222 36.83 25.90 -82.26
N ASN A 223 36.62 27.03 -81.60
CA ASN A 223 36.46 27.07 -80.15
C ASN A 223 35.19 26.31 -79.72
N ALA A 224 34.06 26.57 -80.38
CA ALA A 224 32.80 25.88 -80.14
C ALA A 224 32.91 24.36 -80.34
N GLN A 225 33.60 23.90 -81.39
CA GLN A 225 33.91 22.48 -81.59
C GLN A 225 34.72 21.88 -80.44
N THR A 226 35.69 22.62 -79.92
CA THR A 226 36.52 22.17 -78.79
C THR A 226 35.68 22.01 -77.52
N SER A 227 34.83 22.99 -77.23
CA SER A 227 33.92 22.95 -76.08
C SER A 227 32.86 21.86 -76.23
N TYR A 228 32.34 21.63 -77.44
CA TYR A 228 31.42 20.52 -77.74
C TYR A 228 32.06 19.15 -77.49
N GLU A 229 33.28 18.91 -77.99
CA GLU A 229 33.96 17.62 -77.75
C GLU A 229 34.28 17.41 -76.26
N ALA A 230 34.57 18.48 -75.52
CA ALA A 230 34.73 18.41 -74.06
C ALA A 230 33.41 18.03 -73.37
N ALA A 231 32.29 18.67 -73.72
CA ALA A 231 30.97 18.39 -73.15
C ALA A 231 30.45 16.99 -73.46
N LYS A 232 30.85 16.41 -74.59
CA LYS A 232 30.52 15.03 -74.98
C LYS A 232 31.25 13.98 -74.15
N ILE A 233 32.45 14.30 -73.67
CA ILE A 233 33.24 13.42 -72.79
C ILE A 233 32.74 13.54 -71.34
N ASP A 234 32.44 14.76 -70.91
CA ASP A 234 32.03 15.06 -69.54
C ASP A 234 30.79 15.97 -69.52
N TYR A 235 29.65 15.39 -69.13
CA TYR A 235 28.34 16.07 -69.06
C TYR A 235 28.21 17.00 -67.85
N GLN A 236 29.32 17.55 -67.34
CA GLN A 236 29.28 18.57 -66.29
C GLN A 236 28.57 19.82 -66.82
N ASP A 237 27.74 20.43 -65.96
CA ASP A 237 26.99 21.65 -66.29
C ASP A 237 27.89 22.74 -66.89
N SER A 238 29.10 22.89 -66.37
CA SER A 238 30.08 23.86 -66.87
C SER A 238 30.52 23.60 -68.32
N GLN A 239 30.71 22.33 -68.70
CA GLN A 239 31.13 21.95 -70.05
C GLN A 239 29.99 22.09 -71.04
N VAL A 240 28.78 21.63 -70.66
CA VAL A 240 27.57 21.79 -71.49
C VAL A 240 27.28 23.27 -71.72
N ASN A 241 27.38 24.11 -70.67
CA ASN A 241 27.17 25.55 -70.81
C ASN A 241 28.21 26.17 -71.75
N ALA A 242 29.49 25.82 -71.63
CA ALA A 242 30.54 26.33 -72.51
C ALA A 242 30.31 25.94 -73.97
N ALA A 243 29.92 24.69 -74.24
CA ALA A 243 29.60 24.24 -75.60
C ALA A 243 28.45 25.04 -76.22
N VAL A 244 27.39 25.28 -75.46
CA VAL A 244 26.23 26.06 -75.91
C VAL A 244 26.59 27.53 -76.12
N THR A 245 27.28 28.17 -75.17
CA THR A 245 27.65 29.59 -75.29
C THR A 245 28.60 29.83 -76.45
N ASP A 246 29.63 28.99 -76.60
CA ASP A 246 30.62 29.16 -77.67
C ASP A 246 30.00 28.91 -79.05
N ASP A 247 29.06 27.97 -79.18
CA ASP A 247 28.32 27.74 -80.42
C ASP A 247 27.39 28.90 -80.76
N LEU A 248 26.68 29.46 -79.77
CA LEU A 248 25.86 30.66 -79.97
C LEU A 248 26.71 31.86 -80.40
N ASP A 249 27.88 32.06 -79.79
CA ASP A 249 28.82 33.11 -80.17
C ASP A 249 29.32 32.89 -81.62
N ALA A 250 29.68 31.65 -81.97
CA ALA A 250 30.11 31.29 -83.32
C ALA A 250 29.02 31.52 -84.38
N LEU A 251 27.77 31.15 -84.10
CA LEU A 251 26.64 31.36 -85.01
C LEU A 251 26.31 32.85 -85.19
N ASN A 252 26.43 33.66 -84.13
CA ASN A 252 26.24 35.11 -84.23
C ASN A 252 27.34 35.78 -85.07
N GLU A 253 28.60 35.40 -84.86
CA GLU A 253 29.74 35.90 -85.64
C GLU A 253 29.60 35.52 -87.13
N LEU A 254 29.18 34.28 -87.39
CA LEU A 254 28.94 33.77 -88.74
C LEU A 254 27.78 34.49 -89.43
N LEU A 255 26.69 34.76 -88.70
CA LEU A 255 25.53 35.48 -89.22
C LEU A 255 25.85 36.94 -89.58
N THR A 256 26.69 37.59 -88.76
CA THR A 256 27.26 38.92 -89.05
C THR A 256 28.07 38.87 -90.34
N THR A 257 28.99 37.91 -90.45
CA THR A 257 29.85 37.74 -91.63
C THR A 257 29.04 37.46 -92.90
N LEU A 258 28.02 36.60 -92.84
CA LEU A 258 27.10 36.32 -93.96
C LEU A 258 26.31 37.56 -94.37
N THR A 259 25.92 38.41 -93.41
CA THR A 259 25.22 39.66 -93.69
C THR A 259 26.14 40.66 -94.38
N ASP A 260 27.36 40.82 -93.90
CA ASP A 260 28.36 41.68 -94.53
C ASP A 260 28.73 41.19 -95.94
N LEU A 261 28.85 39.87 -96.12
CA LEU A 261 29.09 39.28 -97.44
C LEU A 261 27.90 39.50 -98.38
N SER A 262 26.67 39.35 -97.92
CA SER A 262 25.48 39.68 -98.72
C SER A 262 25.51 41.14 -99.16
N ASN A 263 25.81 42.07 -98.26
CA ASN A 263 25.93 43.50 -98.56
C ASN A 263 27.08 43.79 -99.53
N LEU A 264 28.18 43.02 -99.45
CA LEU A 264 29.31 43.13 -100.37
C LEU A 264 28.95 42.66 -101.78
N LEU A 265 28.19 41.56 -101.91
CA LEU A 265 27.75 41.04 -103.21
C LEU A 265 26.88 42.03 -103.98
N ASP A 266 26.16 42.92 -103.30
CA ASP A 266 25.44 44.04 -103.93
C ASP A 266 26.36 45.13 -104.50
N LYS A 267 27.64 45.13 -104.12
CA LYS A 267 28.66 46.10 -104.54
C LYS A 267 29.70 45.52 -105.50
N VAL A 268 29.51 44.28 -105.97
CA VAL A 268 30.39 43.58 -106.94
C VAL A 268 30.20 44.13 -108.35
N ILE A 269 31.30 44.31 -109.07
CA ILE A 269 31.36 44.73 -110.46
C ILE A 269 31.50 43.48 -111.33
N THR A 270 30.52 43.22 -112.22
CA THR A 270 30.55 42.07 -113.13
C THR A 270 31.64 42.22 -114.19
N THR A 271 32.27 41.10 -114.57
CA THR A 271 33.34 41.07 -115.59
C THR A 271 33.09 39.91 -116.56
N GLY A 272 33.94 39.73 -117.58
CA GLY A 272 33.83 38.58 -118.48
C GLY A 272 33.93 37.21 -117.77
N ASN A 273 34.53 37.17 -116.58
CA ASN A 273 34.72 35.96 -115.77
C ASN A 273 33.67 35.80 -114.64
N LEU A 274 32.86 36.83 -114.35
CA LEU A 274 31.77 36.75 -113.38
C LEU A 274 30.54 37.41 -114.00
N THR A 275 29.66 36.57 -114.53
CA THR A 275 28.40 36.97 -115.16
C THR A 275 27.36 37.40 -114.12
N LEU A 276 26.32 38.13 -114.56
CA LEU A 276 25.21 38.52 -113.69
C LEU A 276 24.50 37.30 -113.09
N THR A 277 24.32 36.23 -113.89
CA THR A 277 23.68 34.98 -113.45
C THR A 277 24.49 34.27 -112.36
N GLU A 278 25.82 34.27 -112.46
CA GLU A 278 26.70 33.71 -111.43
C GLU A 278 26.64 34.55 -110.15
N LEU A 279 26.66 35.88 -110.25
CA LEU A 279 26.51 36.77 -109.10
C LEU A 279 25.17 36.58 -108.38
N ASP A 280 24.06 36.48 -109.13
CA ASP A 280 22.74 36.23 -108.56
C ASP A 280 22.65 34.84 -107.88
N THR A 281 23.36 33.86 -108.41
CA THR A 281 23.50 32.52 -107.78
C THR A 281 24.26 32.62 -106.45
N LEU A 282 25.38 33.36 -106.40
CA LEU A 282 26.13 33.60 -105.17
C LEU A 282 25.27 34.31 -104.12
N LYS A 283 24.53 35.37 -104.51
CA LYS A 283 23.60 36.07 -103.61
C LYS A 283 22.53 35.15 -103.04
N THR A 284 21.94 34.30 -103.88
CA THR A 284 20.93 33.33 -103.46
C THR A 284 21.50 32.32 -102.47
N ASN A 285 22.70 31.80 -102.73
CA ASN A 285 23.39 30.88 -101.84
C ASN A 285 23.68 31.52 -100.48
N ILE A 286 24.26 32.73 -100.44
CA ILE A 286 24.56 33.42 -99.18
C ILE A 286 23.30 33.75 -98.37
N ASN A 287 22.21 34.16 -99.03
CA ASN A 287 20.92 34.37 -98.35
C ASN A 287 20.34 33.07 -97.77
N THR A 288 20.54 31.94 -98.46
CA THR A 288 20.14 30.60 -97.97
C THR A 288 20.94 30.21 -96.73
N GLU A 289 22.26 30.42 -96.75
CA GLU A 289 23.13 30.15 -95.60
C GLU A 289 22.82 31.07 -94.40
N LYS A 290 22.49 32.34 -94.65
CA LYS A 290 22.04 33.29 -93.62
C LYS A 290 20.79 32.77 -92.91
N THR A 291 19.81 32.31 -93.68
CA THR A 291 18.55 31.75 -93.14
C THR A 291 18.82 30.46 -92.36
N THR A 292 19.71 29.61 -92.86
CA THR A 292 20.10 28.34 -92.22
C THR A 292 20.85 28.58 -90.90
N THR A 293 21.76 29.56 -90.87
CA THR A 293 22.51 29.96 -89.67
C THR A 293 21.57 30.56 -88.62
N ALA A 294 20.68 31.46 -89.03
CA ALA A 294 19.68 32.05 -88.13
C ALA A 294 18.74 30.99 -87.54
N ALA A 295 18.32 29.99 -88.33
CA ALA A 295 17.52 28.88 -87.83
C ALA A 295 18.28 27.99 -86.84
N SER A 296 19.59 27.78 -87.06
CA SER A 296 20.45 27.00 -86.16
C SER A 296 20.68 27.74 -84.84
N LEU A 297 20.91 29.06 -84.89
CA LEU A 297 21.00 29.91 -83.70
C LEU A 297 19.74 29.81 -82.84
N SER A 298 18.55 29.92 -83.46
CA SER A 298 17.27 29.81 -82.77
C SER A 298 17.05 28.43 -82.13
N ALA A 299 17.46 27.36 -82.81
CA ALA A 299 17.37 25.99 -82.28
C ALA A 299 18.22 25.82 -81.01
N VAL A 300 19.48 26.26 -81.04
CA VAL A 300 20.39 26.16 -79.88
C VAL A 300 19.92 27.06 -78.73
N GLN A 301 19.41 28.26 -79.01
CA GLN A 301 18.80 29.13 -77.99
C GLN A 301 17.61 28.46 -77.31
N THR A 302 16.75 27.81 -78.08
CA THR A 302 15.57 27.09 -77.56
C THR A 302 16.01 25.93 -76.66
N GLY A 303 16.93 25.08 -77.12
CA GLY A 303 17.48 23.98 -76.32
C GLY A 303 18.18 24.46 -75.05
N TRP A 304 18.83 25.63 -75.07
CA TRP A 304 19.41 26.22 -73.86
C TRP A 304 18.34 26.63 -72.84
N HIS A 305 17.25 27.25 -73.30
CA HIS A 305 16.13 27.61 -72.43
C HIS A 305 15.44 26.36 -71.85
N ASP A 306 15.21 25.33 -72.66
CA ASP A 306 14.60 24.07 -72.22
C ASP A 306 15.46 23.37 -71.15
N LEU A 307 16.79 23.36 -71.34
CA LEU A 307 17.73 22.84 -70.34
C LEU A 307 17.70 23.66 -69.04
N ALA A 308 17.65 24.99 -69.13
CA ALA A 308 17.57 25.86 -67.96
C ALA A 308 16.28 25.59 -67.16
N ASP A 309 15.15 25.43 -67.85
CA ASP A 309 13.87 25.08 -67.24
C ASP A 309 13.89 23.68 -66.60
N ALA A 310 14.51 22.70 -67.26
CA ALA A 310 14.67 21.34 -66.71
C ALA A 310 15.50 21.35 -65.42
N ARG A 311 16.63 22.09 -65.39
CA ARG A 311 17.46 22.26 -64.18
C ARG A 311 16.70 22.94 -63.05
N LEU A 312 15.97 24.01 -63.35
CA LEU A 312 15.15 24.72 -62.37
C LEU A 312 14.03 23.83 -61.82
N ASN A 313 13.36 23.06 -62.67
CA ASN A 313 12.33 22.12 -62.27
C ASN A 313 12.90 21.02 -61.37
N TYR A 314 14.05 20.44 -61.70
CA TYR A 314 14.73 19.49 -60.83
C TYR A 314 14.96 20.09 -59.43
N GLN A 315 15.59 21.27 -59.36
CA GLN A 315 15.91 21.91 -58.10
C GLN A 315 14.65 22.20 -57.27
N THR A 316 13.65 22.83 -57.87
CA THR A 316 12.45 23.30 -57.15
C THR A 316 11.54 22.15 -56.74
N LYS A 317 11.35 21.14 -57.60
CA LYS A 317 10.46 20.00 -57.32
C LYS A 317 11.08 19.03 -56.33
N VAL A 318 12.39 18.78 -56.42
CA VAL A 318 13.10 17.97 -55.42
C VAL A 318 13.08 18.66 -54.06
N LYS A 319 13.38 19.97 -54.01
CA LYS A 319 13.34 20.73 -52.75
C LYS A 319 11.94 20.70 -52.11
N ALA A 320 10.88 20.90 -52.89
CA ALA A 320 9.51 20.83 -52.38
C ALA A 320 9.17 19.44 -51.81
N ALA A 321 9.65 18.37 -52.45
CA ALA A 321 9.46 17.02 -51.93
C ALA A 321 10.30 16.73 -50.67
N GLU A 322 11.52 17.27 -50.57
CA GLU A 322 12.34 17.19 -49.35
C GLU A 322 11.68 17.91 -48.17
N GLU A 323 11.11 19.10 -48.42
CA GLU A 323 10.33 19.84 -47.43
C GLU A 323 9.08 19.06 -46.99
N ALA A 324 8.39 18.40 -47.92
CA ALA A 324 7.24 17.54 -47.60
C ALA A 324 7.63 16.36 -46.69
N VAL A 325 8.79 15.73 -46.93
CA VAL A 325 9.33 14.68 -46.05
C VAL A 325 9.63 15.23 -44.66
N ALA A 326 10.26 16.40 -44.55
CA ALA A 326 10.57 17.02 -43.26
C ALA A 326 9.29 17.36 -42.45
N VAL A 327 8.25 17.84 -43.13
CA VAL A 327 6.94 18.10 -42.50
C VAL A 327 6.29 16.79 -42.02
N ALA A 328 6.28 15.75 -42.85
CA ALA A 328 5.71 14.46 -42.48
C ALA A 328 6.46 13.80 -41.31
N GLN A 329 7.80 13.91 -41.28
CA GLN A 329 8.62 13.41 -40.19
C GLN A 329 8.33 14.14 -38.87
N SER A 330 8.17 15.47 -38.93
CA SER A 330 7.79 16.28 -37.77
C SER A 330 6.39 15.93 -37.26
N ALA A 331 5.44 15.66 -38.18
CA ALA A 331 4.09 15.23 -37.84
C ALA A 331 4.07 13.85 -37.16
N LEU A 332 4.86 12.90 -37.66
CA LEU A 332 5.04 11.59 -37.03
C LEU A 332 5.63 11.72 -35.63
N ALA A 333 6.73 12.46 -35.48
CA ALA A 333 7.37 12.66 -34.17
C ALA A 333 6.40 13.28 -33.15
N LYS A 334 5.57 14.24 -33.57
CA LYS A 334 4.51 14.81 -32.73
C LYS A 334 3.47 13.75 -32.35
N ALA A 335 2.96 12.98 -33.30
CA ALA A 335 1.95 11.95 -33.04
C ALA A 335 2.46 10.86 -32.09
N GLU A 336 3.72 10.44 -32.24
CA GLU A 336 4.39 9.50 -31.33
C GLU A 336 4.57 10.08 -29.93
N ALA A 337 4.95 11.35 -29.81
CA ALA A 337 5.06 12.04 -28.53
C ALA A 337 3.70 12.15 -27.82
N ASP A 338 2.64 12.51 -28.56
CA ASP A 338 1.27 12.58 -28.03
C ASP A 338 0.78 11.19 -27.55
N LEU A 339 1.07 10.14 -28.32
CA LEU A 339 0.79 8.75 -27.95
C LEU A 339 1.56 8.32 -26.70
N ALA A 340 2.85 8.64 -26.60
CA ALA A 340 3.68 8.33 -25.46
C ALA A 340 3.19 9.05 -24.19
N TYR A 341 2.84 10.34 -24.32
CA TYR A 341 2.22 11.12 -23.25
C TYR A 341 0.91 10.49 -22.77
N LYS A 342 0.06 10.01 -23.69
CA LYS A 342 -1.21 9.37 -23.34
C LYS A 342 -1.04 7.98 -22.73
N LYS A 343 -0.01 7.22 -23.12
CA LYS A 343 0.36 5.91 -22.53
C LYS A 343 1.04 6.04 -21.17
N ALA A 344 1.56 7.22 -20.82
CA ALA A 344 2.23 7.44 -19.55
C ALA A 344 1.27 7.13 -18.38
N PRO A 345 1.76 6.52 -17.30
CA PRO A 345 0.96 6.28 -16.12
C PRO A 345 0.48 7.61 -15.53
N ALA A 346 -0.64 7.56 -14.80
CA ALA A 346 -1.14 8.72 -14.08
C ALA A 346 -0.06 9.29 -13.15
N ARG A 347 -0.01 10.62 -13.07
CA ARG A 347 0.99 11.31 -12.26
C ARG A 347 0.86 10.88 -10.81
N ILE A 348 2.00 10.65 -10.16
CA ILE A 348 2.05 10.20 -8.76
C ILE A 348 1.32 11.22 -7.87
N GLU A 349 1.47 12.52 -8.17
CA GLU A 349 0.77 13.60 -7.47
C GLU A 349 -0.76 13.47 -7.55
N ASP A 350 -1.30 13.15 -8.74
CA ASP A 350 -2.74 12.99 -8.94
C ASP A 350 -3.25 11.75 -8.20
N VAL A 351 -2.54 10.63 -8.31
CA VAL A 351 -2.90 9.39 -7.59
C VAL A 351 -2.89 9.64 -6.07
N ALA A 352 -1.87 10.30 -5.55
CA ALA A 352 -1.76 10.63 -4.12
C ALA A 352 -2.90 11.56 -3.65
N LEU A 353 -3.30 12.55 -4.47
CA LEU A 353 -4.44 13.42 -4.18
C LEU A 353 -5.74 12.62 -4.06
N TYR A 354 -6.03 11.74 -5.01
CA TYR A 354 -7.25 10.94 -4.98
C TYR A 354 -7.20 9.84 -3.91
N GLU A 355 -6.03 9.29 -3.60
CA GLU A 355 -5.86 8.39 -2.46
C GLU A 355 -6.16 9.10 -1.13
N ALA A 356 -5.68 10.33 -0.95
CA ALA A 356 -5.98 11.12 0.23
C ALA A 356 -7.48 11.42 0.35
N ARG A 357 -8.16 11.70 -0.76
CA ARG A 357 -9.63 11.86 -0.80
C ARG A 357 -10.37 10.58 -0.43
N LEU A 358 -9.91 9.43 -0.92
CA LEU A 358 -10.46 8.12 -0.55
C LEU A 358 -10.31 7.86 0.96
N ARG A 359 -9.12 8.08 1.52
CA ARG A 359 -8.86 7.93 2.96
C ARG A 359 -9.73 8.87 3.80
N LYS A 360 -9.94 10.10 3.34
CA LYS A 360 -10.85 11.06 3.97
C LYS A 360 -12.29 10.53 3.96
N ALA A 361 -12.82 10.12 2.81
CA ALA A 361 -14.18 9.59 2.70
C ALA A 361 -14.39 8.33 3.55
N GLN A 362 -13.38 7.46 3.64
CA GLN A 362 -13.39 6.31 4.55
C GLN A 362 -13.47 6.73 6.03
N ALA A 363 -12.72 7.77 6.43
CA ALA A 363 -12.77 8.30 7.78
C ALA A 363 -14.13 8.96 8.08
N ASP A 364 -14.68 9.71 7.13
CA ASP A 364 -15.99 10.35 7.25
C ASP A 364 -17.11 9.31 7.39
N LEU A 365 -17.04 8.19 6.63
CA LEU A 365 -17.96 7.06 6.78
C LEU A 365 -17.85 6.41 8.17
N ARG A 366 -16.64 6.11 8.63
CA ARG A 366 -16.44 5.55 9.98
C ARG A 366 -17.00 6.47 11.06
N LEU A 367 -16.73 7.77 10.96
CA LEU A 367 -17.25 8.76 11.91
C LEU A 367 -18.79 8.81 11.88
N ALA A 368 -19.41 8.75 10.70
CA ALA A 368 -20.87 8.72 10.58
C ALA A 368 -21.46 7.43 11.17
N GLN A 369 -20.80 6.28 10.95
CA GLN A 369 -21.19 4.98 11.49
C GLN A 369 -21.08 4.97 13.02
N GLU A 370 -19.96 5.43 13.58
CA GLU A 370 -19.77 5.53 15.03
C GLU A 370 -20.86 6.40 15.69
N LYS A 371 -21.16 7.57 15.13
CA LYS A 371 -22.24 8.42 15.62
C LYS A 371 -23.61 7.76 15.53
N TYR A 372 -23.85 6.96 14.50
CA TYR A 372 -25.09 6.19 14.38
C TYR A 372 -25.14 5.04 15.39
N ASP A 373 -24.04 4.33 15.59
CA ASP A 373 -23.92 3.24 16.56
C ASP A 373 -24.08 3.74 18.00
N GLU A 374 -23.66 4.97 18.31
CA GLU A 374 -23.93 5.63 19.60
C GLU A 374 -25.42 5.82 19.91
N THR A 375 -26.30 5.68 18.91
CA THR A 375 -27.75 5.72 19.09
C THR A 375 -28.36 4.35 19.42
N ILE A 376 -27.53 3.31 19.54
CA ILE A 376 -27.95 1.93 19.76
C ILE A 376 -27.30 1.44 21.06
N ILE A 377 -28.13 1.04 22.03
CA ILE A 377 -27.66 0.33 23.22
C ILE A 377 -27.66 -1.16 22.91
N ARG A 378 -26.50 -1.79 23.12
CA ARG A 378 -26.32 -3.24 23.02
C ARG A 378 -25.94 -3.81 24.38
N ALA A 379 -26.34 -5.05 24.64
CA ALA A 379 -25.89 -5.76 25.84
C ALA A 379 -24.37 -6.04 25.75
N PRO A 380 -23.56 -5.59 26.72
CA PRO A 380 -22.12 -5.85 26.70
C PRO A 380 -21.78 -7.30 27.07
N ILE A 381 -22.68 -7.97 27.80
CA ILE A 381 -22.56 -9.35 28.27
C ILE A 381 -23.95 -10.00 28.33
N ASP A 382 -23.99 -11.31 28.52
CA ASP A 382 -25.22 -12.06 28.78
C ASP A 382 -25.79 -11.70 30.16
N GLY A 383 -27.12 -11.52 30.26
CA GLY A 383 -27.74 -11.09 31.50
C GLY A 383 -29.27 -11.08 31.47
N VAL A 384 -29.85 -10.57 32.55
CA VAL A 384 -31.30 -10.38 32.71
C VAL A 384 -31.57 -8.90 32.91
N ILE A 385 -32.54 -8.37 32.18
CA ILE A 385 -32.97 -6.98 32.33
C ILE A 385 -33.68 -6.82 33.68
N THR A 386 -33.15 -5.95 34.53
CA THR A 386 -33.69 -5.67 35.86
C THR A 386 -34.62 -4.48 35.85
N ASP A 387 -34.31 -3.48 35.02
CA ASP A 387 -35.15 -2.29 34.88
C ASP A 387 -35.11 -1.67 33.49
N THR A 388 -36.20 -1.01 33.12
CA THR A 388 -36.35 -0.23 31.89
C THR A 388 -37.06 1.08 32.21
N ASN A 389 -36.32 2.19 32.24
CA ASN A 389 -36.83 3.46 32.78
C ASN A 389 -37.56 4.34 31.76
N PHE A 390 -37.53 3.98 30.47
CA PHE A 390 -38.16 4.77 29.40
C PHE A 390 -39.01 3.89 28.49
N SER A 391 -40.04 4.48 27.88
CA SER A 391 -40.89 3.83 26.88
C SER A 391 -40.64 4.35 25.46
N ALA A 392 -40.93 3.53 24.45
CA ALA A 392 -40.82 3.95 23.05
C ALA A 392 -41.67 5.22 22.80
N GLY A 393 -41.06 6.24 22.19
CA GLY A 393 -41.63 7.57 21.97
C GLY A 393 -41.23 8.62 23.00
N GLU A 394 -40.67 8.22 24.15
CA GLU A 394 -40.25 9.11 25.23
C GLU A 394 -38.88 9.76 24.99
N GLN A 395 -38.62 10.90 25.63
CA GLN A 395 -37.32 11.56 25.59
C GLN A 395 -36.42 10.99 26.68
N THR A 396 -35.28 10.42 26.29
CA THR A 396 -34.29 9.88 27.23
C THR A 396 -33.47 10.97 27.92
N SER A 397 -32.87 10.61 29.06
CA SER A 397 -31.96 11.46 29.85
C SER A 397 -30.58 10.81 29.95
N LEU A 398 -29.54 11.61 30.21
CA LEU A 398 -28.20 11.11 30.53
C LEU A 398 -28.03 10.79 32.02
N VAL A 399 -28.98 11.21 32.86
CA VAL A 399 -28.92 11.04 34.32
C VAL A 399 -29.49 9.69 34.74
N GLU A 400 -30.54 9.24 34.08
CA GLU A 400 -31.27 8.02 34.42
C GLU A 400 -30.96 6.92 33.39
N PRO A 401 -30.59 5.70 33.80
CA PRO A 401 -30.25 4.61 32.90
C PRO A 401 -31.42 4.20 32.01
N VAL A 402 -31.19 3.98 30.72
CA VAL A 402 -32.26 3.50 29.83
C VAL A 402 -32.63 2.06 30.13
N VAL A 403 -31.61 1.22 30.34
CA VAL A 403 -31.75 -0.19 30.67
C VAL A 403 -30.77 -0.53 31.79
N ALA A 404 -31.25 -1.21 32.83
CA ALA A 404 -30.40 -1.84 33.82
C ALA A 404 -30.30 -3.33 33.52
N LEU A 405 -29.06 -3.84 33.48
CA LEU A 405 -28.75 -5.22 33.14
C LEU A 405 -28.03 -5.89 34.31
N LEU A 406 -28.59 -6.99 34.80
CA LEU A 406 -27.89 -7.86 35.73
C LEU A 406 -27.15 -8.97 34.98
N ALA A 407 -25.83 -9.02 35.14
CA ALA A 407 -24.98 -10.05 34.57
C ALA A 407 -25.44 -11.47 34.97
N ALA A 408 -25.56 -12.37 34.00
CA ALA A 408 -25.92 -13.76 34.31
C ALA A 408 -24.75 -14.47 35.02
N GLN A 409 -25.08 -15.28 36.04
CA GLN A 409 -24.16 -16.21 36.74
C GLN A 409 -23.01 -15.60 37.55
N ASN A 410 -23.06 -14.30 37.86
CA ASN A 410 -22.10 -13.66 38.74
C ASN A 410 -22.74 -13.34 40.10
N TYR A 411 -22.97 -14.35 40.92
CA TYR A 411 -23.27 -14.12 42.34
C TYR A 411 -21.97 -14.17 43.13
N GLU A 412 -21.83 -13.23 44.05
CA GLU A 412 -20.71 -13.17 44.99
C GLU A 412 -21.27 -13.27 46.40
N ILE A 413 -20.48 -13.74 47.35
CA ILE A 413 -20.88 -13.81 48.75
C ILE A 413 -19.92 -12.92 49.52
N GLU A 414 -20.48 -11.89 50.16
CA GLU A 414 -19.72 -11.08 51.11
C GLU A 414 -19.84 -11.71 52.49
N VAL A 415 -18.68 -12.03 53.07
CA VAL A 415 -18.58 -12.58 54.42
C VAL A 415 -17.65 -11.70 55.25
N ASP A 416 -18.08 -11.41 56.48
CA ASP A 416 -17.27 -10.71 57.45
C ASP A 416 -16.44 -11.72 58.25
N ILE A 417 -15.12 -11.72 58.05
CA ILE A 417 -14.19 -12.61 58.74
C ILE A 417 -13.52 -11.87 59.90
N PRO A 418 -13.52 -12.42 61.14
CA PRO A 418 -12.84 -11.79 62.27
C PRO A 418 -11.34 -11.60 62.04
N GLU A 419 -10.75 -10.57 62.66
CA GLU A 419 -9.30 -10.30 62.63
C GLU A 419 -8.44 -11.52 63.03
N SER A 420 -8.93 -12.38 63.92
CA SER A 420 -8.23 -13.61 64.36
C SER A 420 -8.05 -14.65 63.25
N ASP A 421 -8.90 -14.64 62.23
CA ASP A 421 -8.97 -15.70 61.23
C ASP A 421 -8.63 -15.21 59.82
N ILE A 422 -8.75 -13.90 59.54
CA ILE A 422 -8.44 -13.34 58.22
C ILE A 422 -7.01 -13.61 57.77
N VAL A 423 -6.05 -13.68 58.70
CA VAL A 423 -4.63 -13.96 58.41
C VAL A 423 -4.41 -15.36 57.81
N LYS A 424 -5.37 -16.28 58.02
CA LYS A 424 -5.29 -17.65 57.51
C LYS A 424 -5.83 -17.77 56.09
N ILE A 425 -6.68 -16.84 55.65
CA ILE A 425 -7.37 -16.90 54.37
C ILE A 425 -6.52 -16.25 53.28
N ASN A 426 -6.36 -16.94 52.15
CA ASN A 426 -5.75 -16.42 50.94
C ASN A 426 -6.75 -16.33 49.80
N VAL A 427 -6.45 -15.46 48.82
CA VAL A 427 -7.18 -15.43 47.56
C VAL A 427 -6.96 -16.77 46.84
N LEU A 428 -8.03 -17.30 46.24
CA LEU A 428 -8.16 -18.63 45.63
C LEU A 428 -8.35 -19.81 46.58
N ASP A 429 -8.40 -19.60 47.90
CA ASP A 429 -8.76 -20.68 48.83
C ASP A 429 -10.13 -21.27 48.49
N GLU A 430 -10.23 -22.60 48.51
CA GLU A 430 -11.49 -23.31 48.24
C GLU A 430 -12.47 -23.11 49.38
N ALA A 431 -13.74 -22.90 49.04
CA ALA A 431 -14.79 -22.65 49.99
C ALA A 431 -15.99 -23.57 49.74
N ASP A 432 -16.45 -24.22 50.80
CA ASP A 432 -17.70 -24.96 50.81
C ASP A 432 -18.82 -24.03 51.30
N ILE A 433 -19.85 -23.84 50.47
CA ILE A 433 -20.92 -22.86 50.67
C ILE A 433 -22.23 -23.63 50.85
N THR A 434 -22.94 -23.33 51.93
CA THR A 434 -24.32 -23.78 52.14
C THR A 434 -25.23 -22.57 52.24
N LEU A 435 -26.39 -22.62 51.60
CA LEU A 435 -27.38 -21.55 51.58
C LEU A 435 -28.61 -22.00 52.39
N ASP A 436 -29.05 -21.21 53.36
CA ASP A 436 -30.15 -21.58 54.27
C ASP A 436 -31.47 -21.86 53.53
N ALA A 437 -31.65 -21.25 52.35
CA ALA A 437 -32.82 -21.44 51.50
C ALA A 437 -32.87 -22.82 50.79
N PHE A 438 -31.81 -23.62 50.89
CA PHE A 438 -31.69 -24.95 50.30
C PHE A 438 -31.45 -25.99 51.40
N SER A 439 -31.68 -27.28 51.12
CA SER A 439 -31.36 -28.33 52.09
C SER A 439 -29.87 -28.31 52.47
N GLY A 440 -29.55 -28.54 53.75
CA GLY A 440 -28.18 -28.47 54.28
C GLY A 440 -27.19 -29.44 53.63
N ASP A 441 -27.68 -30.47 52.93
CA ASP A 441 -26.86 -31.41 52.16
C ASP A 441 -26.38 -30.84 50.81
N ASN A 442 -26.91 -29.68 50.39
CA ASN A 442 -26.55 -29.02 49.13
C ASN A 442 -25.34 -28.10 49.33
N ILE A 443 -24.15 -28.64 49.10
CA ILE A 443 -22.88 -27.90 49.19
C ILE A 443 -22.50 -27.34 47.83
N PHE A 444 -22.57 -26.01 47.70
CA PHE A 444 -22.05 -25.28 46.55
C PHE A 444 -20.55 -25.07 46.72
N LYS A 445 -19.79 -25.31 45.65
CA LYS A 445 -18.34 -25.04 45.66
C LYS A 445 -18.07 -23.58 45.30
N GLY A 446 -17.13 -22.97 45.98
CA GLY A 446 -16.69 -21.61 45.72
C GLY A 446 -15.21 -21.43 45.96
N LYS A 447 -14.73 -20.22 45.71
CA LYS A 447 -13.36 -19.82 46.01
C LYS A 447 -13.31 -18.36 46.47
N VAL A 448 -12.33 -18.04 47.28
CA VAL A 448 -12.08 -16.65 47.69
C VAL A 448 -11.61 -15.85 46.49
N ALA A 449 -12.37 -14.83 46.08
CA ALA A 449 -12.05 -13.97 44.96
C ALA A 449 -11.24 -12.75 45.38
N ALA A 450 -11.61 -12.14 46.51
CA ALA A 450 -10.97 -10.93 47.01
C ALA A 450 -11.05 -10.84 48.53
N ILE A 451 -10.04 -10.21 49.13
CA ILE A 451 -10.00 -9.85 50.54
C ILE A 451 -9.88 -8.34 50.60
N ASN A 452 -10.87 -7.66 51.18
CA ASN A 452 -10.86 -6.21 51.31
C ASN A 452 -9.85 -5.81 52.40
N PRO A 453 -8.84 -4.97 52.10
CA PRO A 453 -7.85 -4.55 53.10
C PRO A 453 -8.43 -3.60 54.17
N ALA A 454 -9.60 -3.00 53.94
CA ALA A 454 -10.25 -2.11 54.89
C ALA A 454 -11.01 -2.89 55.99
N GLN A 455 -10.78 -2.50 57.24
CA GLN A 455 -11.53 -3.04 58.38
C GLN A 455 -12.99 -2.58 58.40
N THR A 456 -13.88 -3.45 58.87
CA THR A 456 -15.27 -3.15 59.23
C THR A 456 -15.46 -3.44 60.72
N LYS A 457 -16.09 -2.55 61.49
CA LYS A 457 -16.37 -2.76 62.91
C LYS A 457 -17.84 -3.12 63.11
N ILE A 458 -18.09 -4.26 63.74
CA ILE A 458 -19.44 -4.71 64.12
C ILE A 458 -19.43 -4.93 65.63
N GLN A 459 -20.20 -4.13 66.38
CA GLN A 459 -20.28 -4.22 67.85
C GLN A 459 -18.89 -4.23 68.53
N ASP A 460 -18.02 -3.29 68.15
CA ASP A 460 -16.63 -3.14 68.65
C ASP A 460 -15.66 -4.30 68.34
N VAL A 461 -16.07 -5.29 67.53
CA VAL A 461 -15.20 -6.35 67.01
C VAL A 461 -14.79 -6.02 65.56
N VAL A 462 -13.51 -6.25 65.25
CA VAL A 462 -12.91 -5.97 63.94
C VAL A 462 -13.11 -7.16 63.00
N TYR A 463 -13.68 -6.88 61.84
CA TYR A 463 -13.88 -7.82 60.74
C TYR A 463 -13.24 -7.30 59.45
N TYR A 464 -12.94 -8.21 58.53
CA TYR A 464 -12.50 -7.93 57.18
C TYR A 464 -13.46 -8.58 56.20
N LYS A 465 -13.87 -7.82 55.19
CA LYS A 465 -14.78 -8.31 54.16
C LYS A 465 -14.04 -9.21 53.18
N VAL A 466 -14.52 -10.43 53.04
CA VAL A 466 -14.03 -11.40 52.06
C VAL A 466 -15.14 -11.66 51.05
N THR A 467 -14.78 -11.57 49.77
CA THR A 467 -15.66 -11.89 48.66
C THR A 467 -15.36 -13.30 48.19
N VAL A 468 -16.37 -14.16 48.21
CA VAL A 468 -16.30 -15.53 47.72
C VAL A 468 -17.18 -15.67 46.48
N ILE A 469 -16.65 -16.27 45.42
CA ILE A 469 -17.40 -16.53 44.18
C ILE A 469 -17.72 -18.00 44.05
N PHE A 470 -18.87 -18.32 43.45
CA PHE A 470 -19.17 -19.70 43.07
C PHE A 470 -18.24 -20.14 41.93
N ILE A 471 -17.76 -21.38 41.98
CA ILE A 471 -17.06 -21.95 40.82
C ILE A 471 -18.08 -22.39 39.77
N GLN A 472 -17.74 -22.26 38.49
CA GLN A 472 -18.66 -22.54 37.38
C GLN A 472 -18.95 -24.04 37.22
N ASP A 473 -18.00 -24.89 37.61
CA ASP A 473 -18.12 -26.35 37.57
C ASP A 473 -18.64 -26.88 38.91
N GLN A 474 -19.97 -26.95 39.03
CA GLN A 474 -20.66 -27.48 40.22
C GLN A 474 -20.97 -28.97 40.06
N PRO A 475 -21.07 -29.74 41.17
CA PRO A 475 -21.50 -31.14 41.13
C PRO A 475 -22.84 -31.36 40.40
N GLU A 476 -23.02 -32.52 39.77
CA GLU A 476 -24.09 -32.82 38.79
C GLU A 476 -25.54 -32.69 39.34
N GLY A 477 -25.74 -32.60 40.65
CA GLY A 477 -27.04 -32.28 41.28
C GLY A 477 -27.24 -30.83 41.73
N ILE A 478 -26.16 -30.05 41.85
CA ILE A 478 -26.15 -28.68 42.37
C ILE A 478 -26.28 -27.64 41.24
N LYS A 479 -25.85 -27.99 40.02
CA LYS A 479 -25.85 -27.11 38.85
C LYS A 479 -27.23 -26.58 38.44
N ALA A 480 -28.31 -27.31 38.71
CA ALA A 480 -29.68 -26.82 38.47
C ALA A 480 -30.20 -25.88 39.58
N LEU A 481 -29.56 -25.91 40.75
CA LEU A 481 -29.93 -25.08 41.90
C LEU A 481 -29.26 -23.70 41.85
N THR A 482 -28.12 -23.56 41.16
CA THR A 482 -27.43 -22.26 41.01
C THR A 482 -28.29 -21.22 40.32
N GLU A 483 -29.17 -21.62 39.38
CA GLU A 483 -30.15 -20.72 38.74
C GLU A 483 -31.24 -20.21 39.69
N LYS A 484 -31.43 -20.86 40.85
CA LYS A 484 -32.44 -20.49 41.86
C LYS A 484 -31.87 -19.62 42.97
N ILE A 485 -30.57 -19.38 42.99
CA ILE A 485 -29.91 -18.47 43.93
C ILE A 485 -30.44 -17.06 43.69
N LYS A 486 -30.72 -16.32 44.77
CA LYS A 486 -31.15 -14.93 44.71
C LYS A 486 -30.27 -14.07 45.63
N PRO A 487 -30.03 -12.80 45.28
CA PRO A 487 -29.40 -11.85 46.20
C PRO A 487 -30.16 -11.77 47.54
N GLY A 488 -29.42 -11.56 48.62
CA GLY A 488 -29.94 -11.45 49.99
C GLY A 488 -30.06 -12.78 50.74
N MET A 489 -29.84 -13.92 50.10
CA MET A 489 -29.81 -15.22 50.80
C MET A 489 -28.64 -15.28 51.79
N THR A 490 -28.88 -15.81 52.98
CA THR A 490 -27.83 -16.11 53.96
C THR A 490 -27.00 -17.30 53.49
N ALA A 491 -25.69 -17.16 53.55
CA ALA A 491 -24.73 -18.15 53.13
C ALA A 491 -23.77 -18.47 54.26
N ASN A 492 -23.66 -19.74 54.64
CA ASN A 492 -22.60 -20.21 55.52
C ASN A 492 -21.45 -20.72 54.66
N ILE A 493 -20.28 -20.14 54.85
CA ILE A 493 -19.06 -20.48 54.10
C ILE A 493 -18.07 -21.14 55.04
N THR A 494 -17.49 -22.24 54.60
CA THR A 494 -16.34 -22.88 55.22
C THR A 494 -15.17 -22.84 54.26
N VAL A 495 -14.22 -21.94 54.51
CA VAL A 495 -13.03 -21.75 53.69
C VAL A 495 -11.94 -22.73 54.16
N LYS A 496 -11.38 -23.50 53.23
CA LYS A 496 -10.24 -24.39 53.47
C LYS A 496 -8.95 -23.60 53.29
N THR A 497 -8.38 -23.17 54.42
CA THR A 497 -7.20 -22.28 54.46
C THR A 497 -5.87 -23.01 54.30
N ALA A 498 -5.82 -24.28 54.72
CA ALA A 498 -4.67 -25.13 54.51
C ALA A 498 -5.07 -26.61 54.60
N GLN A 499 -4.46 -27.44 53.76
CA GLN A 499 -4.55 -28.89 53.87
C GLN A 499 -3.15 -29.48 53.68
N ILE A 500 -2.76 -30.37 54.59
CA ILE A 500 -1.53 -31.14 54.46
C ILE A 500 -1.89 -32.61 54.62
N ASP A 501 -1.64 -33.39 53.59
CA ASP A 501 -1.87 -34.83 53.58
C ASP A 501 -0.60 -35.59 54.01
N ASN A 502 -0.78 -36.80 54.52
CA ASN A 502 0.32 -37.72 54.89
C ASN A 502 1.30 -37.14 55.92
N VAL A 503 0.79 -36.48 56.95
CA VAL A 503 1.59 -35.99 58.09
C VAL A 503 1.26 -36.73 59.37
N LEU A 504 2.25 -36.81 60.27
CA LEU A 504 2.03 -37.34 61.61
C LEU A 504 1.17 -36.34 62.38
N ILE A 505 0.03 -36.81 62.89
CA ILE A 505 -0.90 -35.97 63.64
C ILE A 505 -0.94 -36.39 65.10
N ILE A 506 -0.99 -35.38 65.98
CA ILE A 506 -1.22 -35.58 67.40
C ILE A 506 -2.37 -34.69 67.89
N PRO A 507 -3.16 -35.12 68.89
CA PRO A 507 -4.13 -34.24 69.52
C PRO A 507 -3.42 -33.09 70.24
N GLN A 508 -3.92 -31.87 70.11
CA GLN A 508 -3.44 -30.69 70.84
C GLN A 508 -3.40 -30.93 72.36
N ARG A 509 -4.30 -31.76 72.88
CA ARG A 509 -4.35 -32.13 74.31
C ARG A 509 -3.11 -32.91 74.78
N ALA A 510 -2.34 -33.53 73.89
CA ALA A 510 -1.07 -34.20 74.22
C ALA A 510 0.10 -33.21 74.42
N LEU A 511 -0.08 -31.95 74.01
CA LEU A 511 0.97 -30.93 74.05
C LEU A 511 1.13 -30.35 75.47
N LYS A 512 2.37 -30.31 75.95
CA LYS A 512 2.75 -29.63 77.20
C LYS A 512 3.84 -28.61 76.93
N GLU A 513 3.80 -27.51 77.66
CA GLU A 513 4.82 -26.47 77.58
C GLU A 513 5.69 -26.52 78.84
N LYS A 514 6.99 -26.73 78.66
CA LYS A 514 7.97 -26.80 79.74
C LYS A 514 9.20 -25.97 79.37
N ASP A 515 9.54 -25.01 80.21
CA ASP A 515 10.67 -24.09 80.02
C ASP A 515 10.67 -23.37 78.65
N GLY A 516 9.48 -22.97 78.17
CA GLY A 516 9.28 -22.28 76.88
C GLY A 516 9.44 -23.16 75.64
N LYS A 517 9.66 -24.47 75.81
CA LYS A 517 9.71 -25.45 74.70
C LYS A 517 8.46 -26.32 74.69
N LYS A 518 7.97 -26.59 73.49
CA LYS A 518 6.83 -27.48 73.23
C LYS A 518 7.30 -28.93 73.34
N THR A 519 6.68 -29.67 74.25
CA THR A 519 7.04 -31.06 74.57
C THR A 519 5.80 -31.95 74.59
N VAL A 520 5.98 -33.22 74.26
CA VAL A 520 4.94 -34.24 74.34
C VAL A 520 5.50 -35.41 75.15
N ASP A 521 4.72 -35.90 76.11
CA ASP A 521 5.10 -37.09 76.85
C ASP A 521 4.66 -38.33 76.08
N ILE A 522 5.60 -39.22 75.76
CA ILE A 522 5.31 -40.54 75.18
C ILE A 522 5.44 -41.63 76.23
N LEU A 523 4.68 -42.71 76.06
CA LEU A 523 4.78 -43.91 76.89
C LEU A 523 5.73 -44.92 76.23
N ALA A 524 7.02 -44.83 76.54
CA ALA A 524 8.05 -45.77 76.06
C ALA A 524 8.44 -46.76 77.18
N ASN A 525 8.36 -48.08 76.91
CA ASN A 525 8.69 -49.13 77.88
C ASN A 525 7.96 -49.01 79.24
N GLY A 526 6.70 -48.57 79.23
CA GLY A 526 5.86 -48.45 80.43
C GLY A 526 6.19 -47.26 81.34
N LYS A 527 7.07 -46.33 80.91
CA LYS A 527 7.38 -45.09 81.64
C LYS A 527 7.19 -43.86 80.74
N PRO A 528 6.69 -42.72 81.27
CA PRO A 528 6.58 -41.49 80.50
C PRO A 528 7.98 -40.94 80.19
N GLN A 529 8.22 -40.61 78.92
CA GLN A 529 9.40 -39.90 78.44
C GLN A 529 8.97 -38.60 77.77
N THR A 530 9.51 -37.48 78.22
CA THR A 530 9.23 -36.17 77.63
C THR A 530 10.09 -35.97 76.39
N MET A 531 9.45 -35.87 75.24
CA MET A 531 10.11 -35.61 73.96
C MET A 531 9.87 -34.16 73.55
N ALA A 532 10.93 -33.49 73.10
CA ALA A 532 10.79 -32.20 72.44
C ALA A 532 10.21 -32.44 71.03
N VAL A 533 9.20 -31.67 70.66
CA VAL A 533 8.51 -31.81 69.37
C VAL A 533 8.49 -30.49 68.62
N GLU A 534 8.61 -30.59 67.30
CA GLU A 534 8.38 -29.48 66.40
C GLU A 534 6.99 -29.61 65.78
N LEU A 535 6.15 -28.59 65.97
CA LEU A 535 4.77 -28.60 65.53
C LEU A 535 4.58 -27.73 64.30
N GLY A 536 3.71 -28.18 63.41
CA GLY A 536 3.30 -27.48 62.21
C GLY A 536 1.89 -26.92 62.30
N LEU A 537 1.12 -27.12 61.24
CA LEU A 537 -0.25 -26.65 61.09
C LEU A 537 -1.14 -27.15 62.24
N LYS A 538 -1.98 -26.24 62.76
CA LYS A 538 -3.08 -26.61 63.67
C LYS A 538 -4.34 -26.74 62.84
N GLY A 539 -4.84 -27.95 62.70
CA GLY A 539 -6.04 -28.23 61.95
C GLY A 539 -7.26 -28.30 62.84
N ASP A 540 -8.35 -28.74 62.23
CA ASP A 540 -9.65 -28.92 62.85
C ASP A 540 -9.62 -30.09 63.85
N GLU A 541 -10.70 -30.26 64.61
CA GLU A 541 -10.87 -31.31 65.64
C GLU A 541 -9.80 -31.34 66.75
N GLY A 542 -9.02 -30.27 66.89
CA GLY A 542 -7.94 -30.16 67.86
C GLY A 542 -6.75 -31.04 67.52
N LEU A 543 -6.50 -31.29 66.22
CA LEU A 543 -5.31 -32.00 65.72
C LEU A 543 -4.20 -31.01 65.37
N ILE A 544 -2.95 -31.42 65.58
CA ILE A 544 -1.76 -30.65 65.24
C ILE A 544 -0.80 -31.53 64.44
N GLU A 545 -0.26 -30.97 63.38
CA GLU A 545 0.83 -31.55 62.59
C GLU A 545 2.10 -31.65 63.44
N LEU A 546 2.71 -32.82 63.43
CA LEU A 546 4.01 -33.10 64.01
C LEU A 546 5.06 -33.15 62.90
N LYS A 547 5.97 -32.16 62.87
CA LYS A 547 7.05 -32.08 61.89
C LYS A 547 8.25 -32.94 62.26
N SER A 548 8.59 -32.97 63.54
CA SER A 548 9.72 -33.76 64.04
C SER A 548 9.59 -34.06 65.54
N GLY A 549 10.25 -35.13 66.00
CA GLY A 549 10.39 -35.47 67.41
C GLY A 549 9.81 -36.83 67.82
N LEU A 550 8.81 -37.34 67.10
CA LEU A 550 8.20 -38.66 67.34
C LEU A 550 8.05 -39.44 66.03
N ASN A 551 7.95 -40.76 66.13
CA ASN A 551 7.72 -41.67 65.01
C ASN A 551 6.26 -42.12 64.95
N GLU A 552 5.85 -42.63 63.78
CA GLU A 552 4.55 -43.29 63.65
C GLU A 552 4.45 -44.49 64.60
N GLY A 553 3.32 -44.60 65.30
CA GLY A 553 3.05 -45.63 66.29
C GLY A 553 3.49 -45.28 67.72
N ASP A 554 4.16 -44.15 67.94
CA ASP A 554 4.46 -43.67 69.29
C ASP A 554 3.16 -43.37 70.06
N LYS A 555 3.13 -43.74 71.35
CA LYS A 555 1.96 -43.57 72.21
C LYS A 555 2.06 -42.26 72.98
N VAL A 556 1.45 -41.20 72.47
CA VAL A 556 1.44 -39.88 73.13
C VAL A 556 0.43 -39.85 74.27
N ILE A 557 0.85 -39.38 75.44
CA ILE A 557 0.01 -39.30 76.63
C ILE A 557 -0.87 -38.04 76.52
N THR A 558 -2.18 -38.25 76.34
CA THR A 558 -3.18 -37.17 76.26
C THR A 558 -3.77 -36.83 77.62
N PHE A 559 -3.79 -37.79 78.55
CA PHE A 559 -4.33 -37.59 79.89
C PHE A 559 -3.63 -38.51 80.91
N VAL A 560 -3.37 -38.00 82.12
CA VAL A 560 -2.81 -38.76 83.23
C VAL A 560 -3.89 -38.89 84.30
N ARG A 561 -4.30 -40.11 84.64
CA ARG A 561 -5.27 -40.38 85.69
C ARG A 561 -4.56 -40.92 86.92
N GLU A 562 -4.55 -40.14 88.00
CA GLU A 562 -4.08 -40.61 89.31
C GLU A 562 -5.22 -41.37 90.01
N LYS A 563 -4.96 -42.60 90.47
CA LYS A 563 -5.87 -43.39 91.33
C LYS A 563 -5.37 -43.42 92.77
#